data_AF-A0A1B0DDN4-F1
#
_entry.id   AF-A0A1B0DDN4-F1
#
_cell.length_a   1.000
_cell.length_b   1.000
_cell.length_c   1.000
_cell.angle_alpha   90.00
_cell.angle_beta   90.00
_cell.angle_gamma   90.00
#
_symmetry.space_group_name_H-M   'P 1'
#
loop_
_entity.id
_entity.type
_entity.pdbx_description
1 polymer ?
#
loop_
_entity_poly.entity_id
_entity_poly.type
_entity_poly.pdbx_seq_one_letter_code
_entity_poly.pdbx_strand_id
1 'polypeptide(L)'
;MDCSVLPPELTATPQPLVGIYGLDTAKNTVHKSIWDAFNSNRKNDRLQLQFKLIPANYDFPVSKPKRQSYEWYHPKGILKRNWILKHLHILPAVVVTFHSIELSDPGWSEKQLQCTSAIQSLRNSLQGRLTRLAIVLIQTGSGSRAAGDELVSSERISNLAAACDVSPKMIFVLNHSDHLMGHILRLESAFLDVAQSYYTQIIKQIKMHRDQLSATHQVLKIRHQFKLGFMSEMLHDFTTALKYYTQAYVTLEDIRVVDTNCTEIKTVAGFLNYKRSRLMFKMNVPRDAITQFNSHIELYKGKTGSRELLFEHYGWLCVQYSSFGDLFCDAIKGGLPALQTQHPGIYYYRAAEFTAKRKEACNMLNPMALLSHHQ
;
A
#
# COMPACT_ATOMS: atom_id res chain seq x y z
N MET A 1 7.69 -13.92 -12.96
CA MET A 1 7.84 -13.46 -11.56
C MET A 1 8.64 -14.55 -10.91
N ASP A 2 9.65 -14.21 -10.13
CA ASP A 2 10.36 -15.25 -9.37
C ASP A 2 9.40 -15.79 -8.29
N CYS A 3 8.99 -17.05 -8.40
CA CYS A 3 8.11 -17.69 -7.41
C CYS A 3 8.83 -18.03 -6.11
N SER A 4 10.16 -17.82 -6.04
CA SER A 4 10.99 -18.10 -4.89
C SER A 4 11.19 -16.92 -3.94
N VAL A 5 10.49 -15.79 -4.15
CA VAL A 5 10.46 -14.67 -3.21
C VAL A 5 9.07 -14.00 -3.24
N LEU A 6 8.52 -13.65 -2.07
CA LEU A 6 7.34 -12.78 -2.01
C LEU A 6 7.73 -11.33 -2.34
N PRO A 7 6.98 -10.62 -3.20
CA PRO A 7 7.28 -9.21 -3.48
C PRO A 7 7.30 -8.39 -2.18
N PRO A 8 8.31 -7.52 -1.97
CA PRO A 8 8.41 -6.70 -0.76
C PRO A 8 7.18 -5.80 -0.57
N GLU A 9 6.53 -5.36 -1.65
CA GLU A 9 5.31 -4.57 -1.59
C GLU A 9 4.12 -5.38 -1.06
N LEU A 10 4.11 -6.70 -1.26
CA LEU A 10 3.07 -7.57 -0.72
C LEU A 10 3.23 -7.75 0.79
N THR A 11 4.47 -7.90 1.26
CA THR A 11 4.81 -8.16 2.67
C THR A 11 4.80 -6.91 3.52
N ALA A 12 4.95 -5.72 2.92
CA ALA A 12 4.81 -4.44 3.59
C ALA A 12 3.46 -4.30 4.33
N THR A 13 3.48 -3.62 5.48
CA THR A 13 2.28 -3.12 6.15
C THR A 13 1.70 -1.99 5.30
N PRO A 14 0.46 -2.11 4.78
CA PRO A 14 -0.11 -1.06 3.95
C PRO A 14 -0.37 0.18 4.80
N GLN A 15 0.23 1.31 4.39
CA GLN A 15 0.09 2.60 5.04
C GLN A 15 -0.27 3.66 4.01
N PRO A 16 -1.23 4.57 4.29
CA PRO A 16 -1.51 5.69 3.43
C PRO A 16 -0.27 6.55 3.12
N LEU A 17 0.00 6.74 1.83
CA LEU A 17 1.05 7.64 1.37
C LEU A 17 0.55 9.09 1.29
N VAL A 18 1.24 9.99 1.99
CA VAL A 18 1.08 11.45 1.91
C VAL A 18 2.32 12.04 1.25
N GLY A 19 2.11 12.75 0.14
CA GLY A 19 3.14 13.49 -0.56
C GLY A 19 3.26 14.90 0.02
N ILE A 20 4.46 15.30 0.43
CA ILE A 20 4.75 16.66 0.90
C ILE A 20 5.46 17.41 -0.24
N TYR A 21 4.93 18.56 -0.62
CA TYR A 21 5.44 19.39 -1.70
C TYR A 21 5.71 20.82 -1.20
N GLY A 22 6.72 21.50 -1.75
CA GLY A 22 7.02 22.90 -1.43
C GLY A 22 7.99 23.13 -0.26
N LEU A 23 8.45 22.08 0.43
CA LEU A 23 9.51 22.20 1.44
C LEU A 23 10.90 22.09 0.82
N ASP A 24 11.64 23.20 0.81
CA ASP A 24 13.09 23.24 0.51
C ASP A 24 13.91 22.87 1.76
N THR A 25 14.18 21.58 1.95
CA THR A 25 14.94 21.06 3.10
C THR A 25 16.45 21.30 3.00
N ALA A 26 16.94 21.73 1.84
CA ALA A 26 18.37 21.98 1.61
C ALA A 26 18.75 23.41 2.01
N LYS A 27 17.91 24.40 1.71
CA LYS A 27 18.22 25.81 1.94
C LYS A 27 17.45 26.45 3.09
N ASN A 28 16.31 25.90 3.50
CA ASN A 28 15.45 26.49 4.51
C ASN A 28 15.40 25.62 5.79
N THR A 29 15.90 26.15 6.89
CA THR A 29 15.97 25.46 8.20
C THR A 29 14.58 25.21 8.80
N VAL A 30 13.63 26.13 8.62
CA VAL A 30 12.23 25.95 9.03
C VAL A 30 11.62 24.77 8.27
N HIS A 31 11.79 24.73 6.94
CA HIS A 31 11.30 23.62 6.13
C HIS A 31 11.93 22.28 6.51
N LYS A 32 13.24 22.27 6.74
CA LYS A 32 13.96 21.08 7.22
C LYS A 32 13.39 20.61 8.56
N SER A 33 13.19 21.51 9.52
CA SER A 33 12.63 21.15 10.83
C SER A 33 11.21 20.59 10.73
N ILE A 34 10.37 21.11 9.83
CA ILE A 34 9.01 20.60 9.59
C ILE A 34 9.08 19.18 9.00
N TRP A 35 9.94 18.96 8.01
CA TRP A 35 10.13 17.64 7.40
C TRP A 35 10.70 16.62 8.39
N ASP A 36 11.70 17.01 9.17
CA ASP A 36 12.29 16.16 10.21
C ASP A 36 11.26 15.84 11.29
N ALA A 37 10.36 16.77 11.62
CA ALA A 37 9.26 16.52 12.53
C ALA A 37 8.27 15.49 11.96
N PHE A 38 7.94 15.48 10.66
CA PHE A 38 7.13 14.42 10.05
C PHE A 38 7.84 13.05 10.01
N ASN A 39 9.17 13.01 9.93
CA ASN A 39 9.95 11.76 9.87
C ASN A 39 10.52 11.28 11.21
N SER A 40 10.28 12.02 12.30
CA SER A 40 10.78 11.67 13.62
C SER A 40 10.24 10.29 14.04
N ASN A 41 11.16 9.35 14.29
CA ASN A 41 10.85 7.93 14.48
C ASN A 41 10.25 7.65 15.88
N ARG A 42 8.97 7.99 16.09
CA ARG A 42 8.22 7.74 17.34
C ARG A 42 7.18 6.63 17.13
N LYS A 43 7.65 5.44 16.76
CA LYS A 43 6.85 4.32 16.22
C LYS A 43 5.61 3.91 17.02
N ASN A 44 5.55 4.15 18.33
CA ASN A 44 4.44 3.69 19.17
C ASN A 44 3.29 4.71 19.32
N ASP A 45 3.56 6.02 19.15
CA ASP A 45 2.56 7.08 19.36
C ASP A 45 2.06 7.72 18.06
N ARG A 46 2.63 7.31 16.90
CA ARG A 46 2.30 7.90 15.60
C ARG A 46 1.24 7.13 14.85
N LEU A 47 0.45 7.89 14.10
CA LEU A 47 -0.46 7.35 13.11
C LEU A 47 0.31 6.61 12.02
N GLN A 48 -0.29 5.57 11.44
CA GLN A 48 0.34 4.72 10.44
C GLN A 48 0.31 5.37 9.05
N LEU A 49 0.97 6.52 8.90
CA LEU A 49 1.14 7.25 7.64
C LEU A 49 2.56 7.11 7.11
N GLN A 50 2.69 7.07 5.78
CA GLN A 50 3.96 7.19 5.10
C GLN A 50 4.08 8.58 4.48
N PHE A 51 5.14 9.33 4.82
CA PHE A 51 5.43 10.62 4.22
C PHE A 51 6.51 10.50 3.14
N LYS A 52 6.33 11.23 2.04
CA LYS A 52 7.32 11.32 0.96
C LYS A 52 7.45 12.77 0.51
N LEU A 53 8.66 13.31 0.56
CA LEU A 53 8.96 14.58 -0.06
C LEU A 53 8.90 14.42 -1.58
N ILE A 54 8.05 15.22 -2.23
CA ILE A 54 7.83 15.21 -3.68
C ILE A 54 8.69 16.34 -4.29
N PRO A 55 9.66 16.03 -5.16
CA PRO A 55 10.47 17.04 -5.81
C PRO A 55 9.63 17.83 -6.84
N ALA A 56 10.09 19.03 -7.19
CA ALA A 56 9.40 19.92 -8.13
C ALA A 56 9.17 19.30 -9.51
N ASN A 57 10.09 18.44 -9.96
CA ASN A 57 10.05 17.73 -11.24
C ASN A 57 9.48 16.31 -11.14
N TYR A 58 8.64 16.03 -10.13
CA TYR A 58 8.06 14.70 -9.97
C TYR A 58 6.98 14.41 -11.01
N ASP A 59 7.23 13.41 -11.86
CA ASP A 59 6.26 12.96 -12.84
C ASP A 59 5.24 11.99 -12.23
N PHE A 60 4.03 12.50 -11.98
CA PHE A 60 2.93 11.66 -11.53
C PHE A 60 2.51 10.68 -12.63
N PRO A 61 2.24 9.40 -12.31
CA PRO A 61 1.82 8.44 -13.32
C PRO A 61 0.52 8.89 -14.01
N VAL A 62 0.52 8.91 -15.34
CA VAL A 62 -0.65 9.30 -16.16
C VAL A 62 -1.85 8.38 -15.90
N SER A 63 -3.05 8.97 -15.77
CA SER A 63 -4.27 8.18 -15.62
C SER A 63 -4.61 7.44 -16.90
N LYS A 64 -4.89 6.13 -16.78
CA LYS A 64 -5.28 5.34 -17.94
C LYS A 64 -6.74 5.66 -18.30
N PRO A 65 -7.11 5.65 -19.60
CA PRO A 65 -8.50 5.82 -20.01
C PRO A 65 -9.42 4.87 -19.24
N LYS A 66 -10.56 5.39 -18.78
CA LYS A 66 -11.56 4.59 -18.09
C LYS A 66 -12.18 3.61 -19.09
N ARG A 67 -12.31 2.35 -18.70
CA ARG A 67 -13.00 1.33 -19.49
C ARG A 67 -14.50 1.43 -19.22
N GLN A 68 -15.30 1.46 -20.29
CA GLN A 68 -16.75 1.51 -20.20
C GLN A 68 -17.38 0.11 -20.10
N SER A 69 -16.76 -0.90 -20.71
CA SER A 69 -17.22 -2.30 -20.65
C SER A 69 -16.04 -3.27 -20.50
N TYR A 70 -16.35 -4.46 -19.96
CA TYR A 70 -15.43 -5.59 -19.82
C TYR A 70 -15.75 -6.76 -20.77
N GLU A 71 -16.85 -6.72 -21.52
CA GLU A 71 -17.38 -7.84 -22.30
C GLU A 71 -16.35 -8.55 -23.18
N TRP A 72 -15.52 -7.79 -23.90
CA TRP A 72 -14.48 -8.31 -24.80
C TRP A 72 -13.07 -8.18 -24.21
N TYR A 73 -12.95 -7.93 -22.90
CA TYR A 73 -11.67 -7.65 -22.27
C TYR A 73 -11.08 -8.89 -21.58
N HIS A 74 -10.06 -9.45 -22.22
CA HIS A 74 -9.26 -10.52 -21.65
C HIS A 74 -7.94 -9.96 -21.07
N PRO A 75 -7.75 -10.00 -19.75
CA PRO A 75 -6.49 -9.56 -19.16
C PRO A 75 -5.39 -10.61 -19.39
N LYS A 76 -4.14 -10.14 -19.62
CA LYS A 76 -2.96 -11.01 -19.78
C LYS A 76 -2.56 -11.84 -18.54
N GLY A 77 -3.30 -11.75 -17.44
CA GLY A 77 -2.97 -12.38 -16.16
C GLY A 77 -3.91 -11.94 -15.06
N ILE A 78 -3.70 -12.41 -13.83
CA ILE A 78 -4.58 -12.17 -12.69
C ILE A 78 -4.24 -10.86 -12.00
N LEU A 79 -3.02 -10.71 -11.46
CA LEU A 79 -2.61 -9.49 -10.75
C LEU A 79 -1.62 -8.65 -11.57
N LYS A 80 -1.73 -7.32 -11.47
CA LYS A 80 -0.79 -6.39 -12.13
C LYS A 80 0.39 -6.15 -11.21
N ARG A 81 1.61 -6.50 -11.66
CA ARG A 81 2.87 -6.41 -10.89
C ARG A 81 3.04 -5.09 -10.12
N ASN A 82 2.95 -3.96 -10.81
CA ASN A 82 3.26 -2.66 -10.21
C ASN A 82 2.04 -1.99 -9.53
N TRP A 83 0.91 -2.71 -9.36
CA TRP A 83 -0.29 -2.10 -8.79
C TRP A 83 -0.13 -1.80 -7.31
N ILE A 84 0.45 -2.72 -6.54
CA ILE A 84 0.71 -2.52 -5.11
C ILE A 84 1.75 -1.41 -4.93
N LEU A 85 2.91 -1.53 -5.60
CA LEU A 85 3.97 -0.52 -5.62
C LEU A 85 3.43 0.89 -5.89
N LYS A 86 2.54 1.02 -6.88
CA LYS A 86 1.93 2.31 -7.22
C LYS A 86 1.21 2.94 -6.03
N HIS A 87 0.43 2.16 -5.29
CA HIS A 87 -0.40 2.65 -4.19
C HIS A 87 0.37 2.81 -2.87
N LEU A 88 1.50 2.12 -2.71
CA LEU A 88 2.37 2.28 -1.54
C LEU A 88 3.36 3.45 -1.69
N HIS A 89 3.98 3.64 -2.86
CA HIS A 89 5.19 4.47 -2.96
C HIS A 89 5.21 5.50 -4.09
N ILE A 90 4.29 5.41 -5.07
CA ILE A 90 4.33 6.25 -6.28
C ILE A 90 3.22 7.29 -6.30
N LEU A 91 1.96 6.91 -6.03
CA LEU A 91 0.80 7.79 -6.11
C LEU A 91 0.24 8.04 -4.72
N PRO A 92 0.48 9.22 -4.12
CA PRO A 92 -0.07 9.58 -2.83
C PRO A 92 -1.61 9.61 -2.83
N ALA A 93 -2.20 9.29 -1.69
CA ALA A 93 -3.61 9.54 -1.43
C ALA A 93 -3.90 11.05 -1.33
N VAL A 94 -2.96 11.77 -0.72
CA VAL A 94 -3.00 13.22 -0.51
C VAL A 94 -1.65 13.80 -0.91
N VAL A 95 -1.67 14.90 -1.66
CA VAL A 95 -0.50 15.77 -1.86
C VAL A 95 -0.77 17.07 -1.10
N VAL A 96 0.10 17.35 -0.13
CA VAL A 96 0.04 18.52 0.73
C VAL A 96 1.12 19.49 0.30
N THR A 97 0.72 20.69 -0.06
CA THR A 97 1.63 21.78 -0.46
C THR A 97 1.90 22.69 0.73
N PHE A 98 3.16 23.00 0.98
CA PHE A 98 3.58 23.87 2.06
C PHE A 98 4.01 25.22 1.48
N HIS A 99 3.45 26.29 2.03
CA HIS A 99 3.72 27.66 1.60
C HIS A 99 4.04 28.55 2.80
N SER A 100 5.21 29.20 2.80
CA SER A 100 5.56 30.24 3.76
C SER A 100 4.84 31.55 3.42
N ILE A 101 3.58 31.66 3.84
CA ILE A 101 2.71 32.81 3.62
C ILE A 101 2.08 33.17 4.96
N GLU A 102 2.41 34.34 5.50
CA GLU A 102 1.77 34.84 6.72
C GLU A 102 0.33 35.28 6.40
N LEU A 103 -0.62 34.94 7.28
CA LEU A 103 -2.01 35.36 7.12
C LEU A 103 -2.18 36.87 7.28
N SER A 104 -1.21 37.57 7.85
CA SER A 104 -1.15 39.02 7.98
C SER A 104 -0.28 39.69 6.90
N ASP A 105 0.22 38.96 5.90
CA ASP A 105 1.13 39.49 4.88
C ASP A 105 0.47 40.66 4.12
N PRO A 106 1.13 41.84 4.01
CA PRO A 106 0.62 42.98 3.22
C PRO A 106 0.61 42.70 1.71
N GLY A 107 1.48 41.81 1.23
CA GLY A 107 1.54 41.32 -0.15
C GLY A 107 0.63 40.10 -0.41
N TRP A 108 -0.44 39.92 0.38
CA TRP A 108 -1.32 38.75 0.33
C TRP A 108 -1.78 38.38 -1.07
N SER A 109 -2.19 39.37 -1.88
CA SER A 109 -2.72 39.13 -3.23
C SER A 109 -1.70 38.44 -4.15
N GLU A 110 -0.42 38.81 -4.07
CA GLU A 110 0.64 38.19 -4.87
C GLU A 110 0.92 36.77 -4.36
N LYS A 111 1.00 36.57 -3.05
CA LYS A 111 1.21 35.26 -2.43
C LYS A 111 0.07 34.29 -2.73
N GLN A 112 -1.17 34.78 -2.70
CA GLN A 112 -2.35 34.04 -3.10
C GLN A 112 -2.24 33.60 -4.57
N LEU A 113 -1.89 34.51 -5.48
CA LEU A 113 -1.71 34.18 -6.90
C LEU A 113 -0.63 33.11 -7.13
N GLN A 114 0.52 33.22 -6.45
CA GLN A 114 1.60 32.23 -6.53
C GLN A 114 1.15 30.85 -6.02
N CYS A 115 0.44 30.81 -4.88
CA CYS A 115 -0.12 29.59 -4.32
C CYS A 115 -1.14 28.96 -5.27
N THR A 116 -2.09 29.74 -5.80
CA THR A 116 -3.08 29.27 -6.77
C THR A 116 -2.45 28.68 -8.03
N SER A 117 -1.42 29.34 -8.58
CA SER A 117 -0.68 28.84 -9.74
C SER A 117 0.00 27.49 -9.46
N ALA A 118 0.65 27.35 -8.29
CA ALA A 118 1.30 26.10 -7.88
C ALA A 118 0.29 24.95 -7.73
N ILE A 119 -0.86 25.22 -7.10
CA ILE A 119 -1.95 24.24 -6.95
C ILE A 119 -2.52 23.83 -8.30
N GLN A 120 -2.70 24.77 -9.22
CA GLN A 120 -3.23 24.47 -10.54
C GLN A 120 -2.27 23.59 -11.36
N SER A 121 -0.97 23.87 -11.30
CA SER A 121 0.06 23.02 -11.92
C SER A 121 0.05 21.58 -11.38
N LEU A 122 -0.05 21.42 -10.05
CA LEU A 122 -0.16 20.10 -9.43
C LEU A 122 -1.46 19.38 -9.80
N ARG A 123 -2.59 20.11 -9.84
CA ARG A 123 -3.88 19.57 -10.26
C ARG A 123 -3.82 19.04 -11.70
N ASN A 124 -3.19 19.78 -12.61
CA ASN A 124 -2.99 19.34 -13.99
C ASN A 124 -2.13 18.08 -14.06
N SER A 125 -1.06 18.01 -13.27
CA SER A 125 -0.18 16.83 -13.19
C SER A 125 -0.90 15.59 -12.63
N LEU A 126 -1.92 15.79 -11.79
CA LEU A 126 -2.75 14.74 -11.18
C LEU A 126 -4.07 14.49 -11.93
N GLN A 127 -4.23 15.03 -13.14
CA GLN A 127 -5.49 14.94 -13.88
C GLN A 127 -5.97 13.48 -14.03
N GLY A 128 -7.25 13.26 -13.75
CA GLY A 128 -7.87 11.94 -13.80
C GLY A 128 -7.47 10.99 -12.66
N ARG A 129 -6.77 11.47 -11.63
CA ARG A 129 -6.54 10.78 -10.35
C ARG A 129 -7.53 11.27 -9.30
N LEU A 130 -7.74 10.45 -8.27
CA LEU A 130 -8.54 10.81 -7.10
C LEU A 130 -7.70 11.46 -5.99
N THR A 131 -6.38 11.55 -6.17
CA THR A 131 -5.45 12.13 -5.20
C THR A 131 -5.96 13.49 -4.74
N ARG A 132 -6.05 13.67 -3.43
CA ARG A 132 -6.53 14.91 -2.81
C ARG A 132 -5.41 15.93 -2.75
N LEU A 133 -5.77 17.21 -2.89
CA LEU A 133 -4.86 18.34 -2.70
C LEU A 133 -5.21 19.03 -1.39
N ALA A 134 -4.18 19.34 -0.61
CA ALA A 134 -4.29 20.13 0.60
C ALA A 134 -3.17 21.18 0.64
N ILE A 135 -3.40 22.23 1.42
CA ILE A 135 -2.52 23.39 1.55
C ILE A 135 -2.18 23.56 3.02
N VAL A 136 -0.91 23.78 3.32
CA VAL A 136 -0.43 24.17 4.64
C VAL A 136 0.24 25.53 4.53
N LEU A 137 -0.30 26.51 5.23
CA LEU A 137 0.27 27.84 5.37
C LEU A 137 1.18 27.85 6.59
N ILE A 138 2.48 28.05 6.39
CA ILE A 138 3.47 28.12 7.46
C ILE A 138 3.47 29.53 8.02
N GLN A 139 3.24 29.67 9.32
CA GLN A 139 3.34 30.93 10.08
C GLN A 139 4.61 30.87 10.94
N THR A 140 5.49 31.83 10.77
CA THR A 140 6.76 32.00 11.51
C THR A 140 6.76 33.22 12.42
N GLY A 141 5.83 34.16 12.23
CA GLY A 141 5.70 35.36 13.04
C GLY A 141 5.12 35.12 14.44
N SER A 142 5.60 35.87 15.43
CA SER A 142 5.14 35.88 16.84
C SER A 142 3.89 36.73 17.06
N GLY A 143 2.95 36.75 16.11
CA GLY A 143 1.75 37.57 16.21
C GLY A 143 0.78 37.01 17.26
N SER A 144 0.68 37.68 18.40
CA SER A 144 -0.47 37.52 19.32
C SER A 144 -1.73 37.86 18.53
N ARG A 145 -2.57 36.86 18.26
CA ARG A 145 -3.79 37.02 17.47
C ARG A 145 -4.81 37.80 18.30
N ALA A 146 -5.12 39.03 17.91
CA ALA A 146 -6.28 39.73 18.47
C ALA A 146 -7.56 39.10 17.90
N ALA A 147 -8.69 39.21 18.61
CA ALA A 147 -9.96 38.62 18.16
C ALA A 147 -10.43 39.13 16.78
N GLY A 148 -10.02 40.34 16.37
CA GLY A 148 -10.27 40.86 15.01
C GLY A 148 -9.45 40.19 13.91
N ASP A 149 -8.27 39.65 14.23
CA ASP A 149 -7.40 38.96 13.27
C ASP A 149 -7.97 37.59 12.86
N GLU A 150 -8.79 36.96 13.72
CA GLU A 150 -9.42 35.66 13.44
C GLU A 150 -10.46 35.74 12.31
N LEU A 151 -11.24 36.82 12.26
CA LEU A 151 -12.21 37.06 11.19
C LEU A 151 -11.51 37.28 9.84
N VAL A 152 -10.48 38.13 9.81
CA VAL A 152 -9.71 38.43 8.60
C VAL A 152 -8.96 37.19 8.10
N SER A 153 -8.42 36.38 9.00
CA SER A 153 -7.73 35.14 8.62
C SER A 153 -8.69 34.07 8.10
N SER A 154 -9.89 33.96 8.67
CA SER A 154 -10.95 33.09 8.14
C SER A 154 -11.39 33.49 6.73
N GLU A 155 -11.57 34.78 6.48
CA GLU A 155 -11.92 35.31 5.16
C GLU A 155 -10.80 35.04 4.13
N ARG A 156 -9.54 35.28 4.51
CA ARG A 156 -8.36 34.97 3.68
C ARG A 156 -8.27 33.49 3.33
N ILE A 157 -8.51 32.59 4.29
CA ILE A 157 -8.54 31.15 4.05
C ILE A 157 -9.68 30.78 3.09
N SER A 158 -10.88 31.33 3.27
CA SER A 158 -12.03 31.09 2.39
C SER A 158 -11.75 31.56 0.96
N ASN A 159 -11.20 32.76 0.80
CA ASN A 159 -10.87 33.34 -0.50
C ASN A 159 -9.75 32.57 -1.20
N LEU A 160 -8.72 32.13 -0.47
CA LEU A 160 -7.67 31.26 -1.00
C LEU A 160 -8.24 29.90 -1.43
N ALA A 161 -9.11 29.31 -0.63
CA ALA A 161 -9.77 28.04 -0.94
C ALA A 161 -10.57 28.12 -2.23
N ALA A 162 -11.36 29.19 -2.40
CA ALA A 162 -12.11 29.47 -3.62
C ALA A 162 -11.18 29.66 -4.83
N ALA A 163 -10.12 30.47 -4.70
CA ALA A 163 -9.15 30.70 -5.78
C ALA A 163 -8.42 29.41 -6.19
N CYS A 164 -8.11 28.54 -5.24
CA CYS A 164 -7.45 27.27 -5.47
C CYS A 164 -8.41 26.15 -5.88
N ASP A 165 -9.73 26.34 -5.90
CA ASP A 165 -10.76 25.30 -6.10
C ASP A 165 -10.57 24.10 -5.14
N VAL A 166 -10.42 24.41 -3.85
CA VAL A 166 -10.32 23.43 -2.77
C VAL A 166 -11.32 23.78 -1.66
N SER A 167 -11.70 22.78 -0.85
CA SER A 167 -12.51 23.07 0.34
C SER A 167 -11.68 23.84 1.37
N PRO A 168 -12.23 24.83 2.09
CA PRO A 168 -11.53 25.49 3.20
C PRO A 168 -10.97 24.52 4.25
N LYS A 169 -11.62 23.36 4.44
CA LYS A 169 -11.15 22.28 5.34
C LYS A 169 -9.85 21.61 4.88
N MET A 170 -9.42 21.83 3.64
CA MET A 170 -8.16 21.33 3.07
C MET A 170 -7.03 22.36 3.19
N ILE A 171 -7.29 23.52 3.79
CA ILE A 171 -6.28 24.52 4.12
C ILE A 171 -6.01 24.45 5.62
N PHE A 172 -4.75 24.21 5.97
CA PHE A 172 -4.28 24.11 7.33
C PHE A 172 -3.28 25.21 7.62
N VAL A 173 -3.25 25.66 8.87
CA VAL A 173 -2.30 26.67 9.34
C VAL A 173 -1.32 26.00 10.28
N LEU A 174 -0.04 26.03 9.91
CA LEU A 174 1.05 25.48 10.69
C LEU A 174 1.86 26.62 11.32
N ASN A 175 1.62 26.91 12.59
CA ASN A 175 2.50 27.81 13.32
C ASN A 175 3.79 27.06 13.65
N HIS A 176 4.92 27.60 13.22
CA HIS A 176 6.25 27.16 13.58
C HIS A 176 6.67 27.86 14.88
N SER A 177 6.70 27.10 15.96
CA SER A 177 7.06 27.54 17.31
C SER A 177 7.66 26.37 18.09
N ASP A 178 8.00 26.59 19.36
CA ASP A 178 8.52 25.54 20.26
C ASP A 178 7.56 24.33 20.39
N HIS A 179 6.27 24.50 20.07
CA HIS A 179 5.26 23.45 20.09
C HIS A 179 5.01 22.79 18.72
N LEU A 180 5.93 22.92 17.76
CA LEU A 180 5.82 22.38 16.39
C LEU A 180 5.32 20.94 16.36
N MET A 181 5.85 20.07 17.23
CA MET A 181 5.48 18.65 17.25
C MET A 181 3.98 18.42 17.49
N GLY A 182 3.36 19.17 18.40
CA GLY A 182 1.91 19.07 18.65
C GLY A 182 1.08 19.52 17.44
N HIS A 183 1.60 20.46 16.65
CA HIS A 183 0.94 20.92 15.42
C HIS A 183 1.07 19.87 14.32
N ILE A 184 2.25 19.24 14.22
CA ILE A 184 2.50 18.13 13.30
C ILE A 184 1.55 16.96 13.58
N LEU A 185 1.39 16.53 14.84
CA LEU A 185 0.46 15.44 15.17
C LEU A 185 -0.99 15.74 14.78
N ARG A 186 -1.45 17.00 14.94
CA ARG A 186 -2.77 17.42 14.47
C ARG A 186 -2.89 17.36 12.94
N LEU A 187 -1.85 17.79 12.22
CA LEU A 187 -1.80 17.68 10.77
C LEU A 187 -1.79 16.22 10.31
N GLU A 188 -1.05 15.34 10.97
CA GLU A 188 -1.05 13.90 10.65
C GLU A 188 -2.46 13.31 10.77
N SER A 189 -3.21 13.64 11.83
CA SER A 189 -4.60 13.22 11.98
C SER A 189 -5.48 13.73 10.85
N ALA A 190 -5.36 15.01 10.51
CA ALA A 190 -6.13 15.58 9.41
C ALA A 190 -5.79 14.94 8.06
N PHE A 191 -4.51 14.68 7.80
CA PHE A 191 -4.07 14.02 6.56
C PHE A 191 -4.55 12.57 6.48
N LEU A 192 -4.59 11.86 7.61
CA LEU A 192 -5.14 10.52 7.69
C LEU A 192 -6.63 10.52 7.32
N ASP A 193 -7.43 11.43 7.85
CA ASP A 193 -8.86 11.53 7.53
C ASP A 193 -9.09 11.78 6.03
N VAL A 194 -8.31 12.69 5.44
CA VAL A 194 -8.36 12.97 3.99
C VAL A 194 -7.95 11.74 3.18
N ALA A 195 -6.92 11.01 3.63
CA ALA A 195 -6.48 9.78 2.98
C ALA A 195 -7.52 8.65 3.09
N GLN A 196 -8.20 8.52 4.23
CA GLN A 196 -9.29 7.54 4.41
C GLN A 196 -10.45 7.81 3.44
N SER A 197 -10.82 9.08 3.26
CA SER A 197 -11.82 9.47 2.27
C SER A 197 -11.40 9.09 0.83
N TYR A 198 -10.13 9.27 0.48
CA TYR A 198 -9.57 8.81 -0.79
C TYR A 198 -9.73 7.29 -0.98
N TYR A 199 -9.31 6.47 -0.03
CA TYR A 199 -9.41 5.01 -0.16
C TYR A 199 -10.87 4.53 -0.19
N THR A 200 -11.75 5.17 0.57
CA THR A 200 -13.19 4.91 0.52
C THR A 200 -13.74 5.15 -0.89
N GLN A 201 -13.32 6.22 -1.56
CA GLN A 201 -13.73 6.49 -2.95
C GLN A 201 -13.14 5.48 -3.95
N ILE A 202 -11.89 5.07 -3.76
CA ILE A 202 -11.24 4.03 -4.58
C ILE A 202 -11.99 2.69 -4.42
N ILE A 203 -12.37 2.31 -3.21
CA ILE A 203 -13.19 1.12 -2.94
C ILE A 203 -14.51 1.19 -3.69
N LYS A 204 -15.22 2.33 -3.63
CA LYS A 204 -16.46 2.54 -4.40
C LYS A 204 -16.24 2.33 -5.90
N GLN A 205 -15.19 2.91 -6.49
CA GLN A 205 -14.87 2.72 -7.91
C GLN A 205 -14.54 1.26 -8.25
N ILE A 206 -13.79 0.55 -7.40
CA ILE A 206 -13.46 -0.86 -7.63
C ILE A 206 -14.73 -1.73 -7.57
N LYS A 207 -15.65 -1.44 -6.64
CA LYS A 207 -16.96 -2.12 -6.54
C LYS A 207 -17.79 -1.89 -7.80
N MET A 208 -17.95 -0.64 -8.24
CA MET A 208 -18.67 -0.33 -9.49
C MET A 208 -18.14 -1.12 -10.68
N HIS A 209 -16.81 -1.21 -10.84
CA HIS A 209 -16.22 -2.02 -11.92
C HIS A 209 -16.42 -3.52 -11.74
N ARG A 210 -16.42 -4.02 -10.51
CA ARG A 210 -16.67 -5.44 -10.22
C ARG A 210 -18.11 -5.82 -10.56
N ASP A 211 -19.06 -4.93 -10.29
CA ASP A 211 -20.49 -5.18 -10.50
C ASP A 211 -20.85 -5.21 -12.01
N GLN A 212 -19.98 -4.71 -12.88
CA GLN A 212 -20.07 -4.85 -14.35
C GLN A 212 -19.58 -6.21 -14.87
N LEU A 213 -19.07 -7.10 -14.01
CA LEU A 213 -18.47 -8.38 -14.42
C LEU A 213 -19.49 -9.52 -14.46
N SER A 214 -19.58 -10.22 -15.58
CA SER A 214 -20.37 -11.46 -15.72
C SER A 214 -19.63 -12.70 -15.19
N ALA A 215 -20.27 -13.87 -15.27
CA ALA A 215 -19.70 -15.16 -14.85
C ALA A 215 -18.37 -15.52 -15.55
N THR A 216 -18.20 -15.11 -16.81
CA THR A 216 -17.01 -15.42 -17.63
C THR A 216 -15.74 -14.67 -17.20
N HIS A 217 -15.87 -13.65 -16.34
CA HIS A 217 -14.77 -12.78 -15.94
C HIS A 217 -14.07 -13.20 -14.63
N GLN A 218 -13.89 -14.49 -14.38
CA GLN A 218 -13.31 -15.03 -13.12
C GLN A 218 -11.99 -14.35 -12.72
N VAL A 219 -11.05 -14.23 -13.67
CA VAL A 219 -9.74 -13.58 -13.45
C VAL A 219 -9.88 -12.12 -12.98
N LEU A 220 -10.85 -11.39 -13.55
CA LEU A 220 -11.11 -10.00 -13.13
C LEU A 220 -11.76 -9.96 -11.75
N LYS A 221 -12.70 -10.88 -11.44
CA LYS A 221 -13.30 -10.97 -10.11
C LYS A 221 -12.22 -11.15 -9.04
N ILE A 222 -11.29 -12.08 -9.23
CA ILE A 222 -10.16 -12.31 -8.30
C ILE A 222 -9.33 -11.03 -8.15
N ARG A 223 -8.97 -10.37 -9.27
CA ARG A 223 -8.24 -9.11 -9.25
C ARG A 223 -8.97 -8.03 -8.46
N HIS A 224 -10.26 -7.82 -8.71
CA HIS A 224 -11.03 -6.77 -8.04
C HIS A 224 -11.18 -7.06 -6.55
N GLN A 225 -11.42 -8.32 -6.17
CA GLN A 225 -11.47 -8.73 -4.77
C GLN A 225 -10.13 -8.54 -4.06
N PHE A 226 -9.00 -8.92 -4.68
CA PHE A 226 -7.67 -8.63 -4.13
C PHE A 226 -7.47 -7.13 -3.87
N LYS A 227 -7.85 -6.28 -4.84
CA LYS A 227 -7.72 -4.83 -4.69
C LYS A 227 -8.61 -4.27 -3.58
N LEU A 228 -9.84 -4.78 -3.44
CA LEU A 228 -10.75 -4.40 -2.36
C LEU A 228 -10.14 -4.78 -1.01
N GLY A 229 -9.60 -6.00 -0.89
CA GLY A 229 -8.88 -6.45 0.31
C GLY A 229 -7.74 -5.51 0.66
N PHE A 230 -6.89 -5.18 -0.33
CA PHE A 230 -5.75 -4.27 -0.12
C PHE A 230 -6.17 -2.87 0.31
N MET A 231 -7.21 -2.30 -0.30
CA MET A 231 -7.70 -0.96 0.07
C MET A 231 -8.37 -0.95 1.44
N SER A 232 -9.03 -2.05 1.84
CA SER A 232 -9.54 -2.22 3.20
C SER A 232 -8.40 -2.31 4.23
N GLU A 233 -7.26 -2.94 3.89
CA GLU A 233 -6.08 -2.89 4.75
C GLU A 233 -5.57 -1.45 4.95
N MET A 234 -5.57 -0.61 3.91
CA MET A 234 -5.17 0.82 4.01
C MET A 234 -6.09 1.62 4.93
N LEU A 235 -7.32 1.16 5.16
CA LEU A 235 -8.29 1.74 6.09
C LEU A 235 -8.25 1.10 7.48
N HIS A 236 -7.33 0.16 7.73
CA HIS A 236 -7.28 -0.66 8.94
C HIS A 236 -8.55 -1.51 9.19
N ASP A 237 -9.39 -1.72 8.18
CA ASP A 237 -10.54 -2.62 8.25
C ASP A 237 -10.12 -4.05 7.90
N PHE A 238 -9.45 -4.70 8.86
CA PHE A 238 -8.85 -6.02 8.67
C PHE A 238 -9.89 -7.12 8.48
N THR A 239 -11.07 -7.00 9.10
CA THR A 239 -12.17 -7.95 8.95
C THR A 239 -12.71 -7.94 7.52
N THR A 240 -13.00 -6.76 6.97
CA THR A 240 -13.45 -6.65 5.58
C THR A 240 -12.35 -7.03 4.60
N ALA A 241 -11.09 -6.68 4.89
CA ALA A 241 -9.96 -7.08 4.07
C ALA A 241 -9.83 -8.61 3.97
N LEU A 242 -9.92 -9.31 5.11
CA LEU A 242 -9.87 -10.77 5.17
C LEU A 242 -11.02 -11.41 4.38
N LYS A 243 -12.24 -10.85 4.48
CA LYS A 243 -13.39 -11.30 3.70
C LYS A 243 -13.12 -11.23 2.20
N TYR A 244 -12.59 -10.10 1.70
CA TYR A 244 -12.29 -9.93 0.28
C TYR A 244 -11.17 -10.85 -0.20
N TYR A 245 -10.11 -11.03 0.58
CA TYR A 245 -9.05 -11.98 0.24
C TYR A 245 -9.54 -13.43 0.25
N THR A 246 -10.44 -13.79 1.16
CA THR A 246 -11.06 -15.11 1.21
C THR A 246 -11.94 -15.36 -0.02
N GLN A 247 -12.76 -14.39 -0.42
CA GLN A 247 -13.55 -14.47 -1.65
C GLN A 247 -12.67 -14.60 -2.90
N ALA A 248 -11.58 -13.82 -2.98
CA ALA A 248 -10.62 -13.94 -4.07
C ALA A 248 -9.97 -15.32 -4.15
N TYR A 249 -9.67 -15.91 -2.98
CA TYR A 249 -9.04 -17.22 -2.87
C TYR A 249 -10.01 -18.32 -3.30
N VAL A 250 -11.25 -18.32 -2.83
CA VAL A 250 -12.28 -19.28 -3.26
C VAL A 250 -12.52 -19.22 -4.77
N THR A 251 -12.69 -18.02 -5.35
CA THR A 251 -12.87 -17.89 -6.81
C THR A 251 -11.63 -18.34 -7.60
N LEU A 252 -10.42 -18.28 -7.01
CA LEU A 252 -9.20 -18.80 -7.64
C LEU A 252 -9.18 -20.33 -7.68
N GLU A 253 -9.77 -21.00 -6.69
CA GLU A 253 -9.85 -22.47 -6.64
C GLU A 253 -10.74 -23.05 -7.77
N ASP A 254 -11.74 -22.29 -8.21
CA ASP A 254 -12.60 -22.66 -9.35
C ASP A 254 -11.86 -22.65 -10.70
N ILE A 255 -10.67 -22.02 -10.78
CA ILE A 255 -9.89 -22.00 -12.01
C ILE A 255 -9.14 -23.32 -12.17
N ARG A 256 -9.43 -24.02 -13.26
CA ARG A 256 -8.70 -25.22 -13.65
C ARG A 256 -7.20 -24.93 -13.81
N VAL A 257 -6.40 -25.69 -13.08
CA VAL A 257 -4.94 -25.63 -13.15
C VAL A 257 -4.44 -26.54 -14.25
N VAL A 258 -3.64 -25.98 -15.17
CA VAL A 258 -2.93 -26.66 -16.26
C VAL A 258 -1.50 -26.14 -16.31
N ASP A 259 -0.60 -26.82 -17.00
CA ASP A 259 0.83 -26.48 -16.98
C ASP A 259 1.13 -25.02 -17.35
N THR A 260 0.39 -24.46 -18.31
CA THR A 260 0.60 -23.09 -18.80
C THR A 260 0.17 -21.99 -17.82
N ASN A 261 -0.74 -22.28 -16.88
CA ASN A 261 -1.23 -21.30 -15.89
C ASN A 261 -0.86 -21.65 -14.43
N CYS A 262 -0.30 -22.83 -14.19
CA CYS A 262 -0.02 -23.37 -12.86
C CYS A 262 0.81 -22.40 -12.02
N THR A 263 1.91 -21.89 -12.58
CA THR A 263 2.81 -20.95 -11.91
C THR A 263 2.10 -19.66 -11.51
N GLU A 264 1.27 -19.09 -12.40
CA GLU A 264 0.51 -17.87 -12.10
C GLU A 264 -0.53 -18.12 -10.99
N ILE A 265 -1.31 -19.19 -11.09
CA ILE A 265 -2.34 -19.54 -10.10
C ILE A 265 -1.69 -19.77 -8.73
N LYS A 266 -0.63 -20.57 -8.64
CA LYS A 266 0.09 -20.82 -7.38
C LYS A 266 0.68 -19.56 -6.78
N THR A 267 1.23 -18.68 -7.62
CA THR A 267 1.78 -17.40 -7.16
C THR A 267 0.69 -16.54 -6.52
N VAL A 268 -0.46 -16.39 -7.19
CA VAL A 268 -1.58 -15.60 -6.66
C VAL A 268 -2.21 -16.26 -5.44
N ALA A 269 -2.33 -17.60 -5.43
CA ALA A 269 -2.82 -18.35 -4.29
C ALA A 269 -1.91 -18.14 -3.07
N GLY A 270 -0.59 -18.18 -3.26
CA GLY A 270 0.38 -17.89 -2.21
C GLY A 270 0.28 -16.44 -1.71
N PHE A 271 0.07 -15.47 -2.60
CA PHE A 271 -0.13 -14.07 -2.19
C PHE A 271 -1.38 -13.88 -1.34
N LEU A 272 -2.49 -14.50 -1.75
CA LEU A 272 -3.75 -14.46 -1.01
C LEU A 272 -3.63 -15.19 0.33
N ASN A 273 -2.98 -16.36 0.35
CA ASN A 273 -2.74 -17.12 1.57
C ASN A 273 -1.91 -16.30 2.57
N TYR A 274 -0.79 -15.73 2.12
CA TYR A 274 0.05 -14.86 2.94
C TYR A 274 -0.75 -13.70 3.56
N LYS A 275 -1.55 -12.99 2.74
CA LYS A 275 -2.40 -11.89 3.23
C LYS A 275 -3.44 -12.35 4.24
N ARG A 276 -4.11 -13.48 4.00
CA ARG A 276 -5.10 -14.06 4.92
C ARG A 276 -4.47 -14.45 6.24
N SER A 277 -3.37 -15.22 6.22
CA SER A 277 -2.64 -15.63 7.42
C SER A 277 -2.15 -14.43 8.22
N ARG A 278 -1.58 -13.42 7.56
CA ARG A 278 -1.12 -12.19 8.22
C ARG A 278 -2.25 -11.46 8.95
N LEU A 279 -3.42 -11.34 8.32
CA LEU A 279 -4.59 -10.72 8.95
C LEU A 279 -5.14 -11.56 10.09
N MET A 280 -5.21 -12.87 9.94
CA MET A 280 -5.66 -13.79 11.01
C MET A 280 -4.76 -13.70 12.24
N PHE A 281 -3.43 -13.65 12.08
CA PHE A 281 -2.52 -13.39 13.20
C PHE A 281 -2.75 -12.01 13.82
N LYS A 282 -2.92 -10.97 13.00
CA LYS A 282 -3.18 -9.60 13.49
C LYS A 282 -4.51 -9.48 14.26
N MET A 283 -5.49 -10.28 13.90
CA MET A 283 -6.79 -10.37 14.57
C MET A 283 -6.81 -11.37 15.73
N ASN A 284 -5.64 -11.89 16.13
CA ASN A 284 -5.46 -12.84 17.22
C ASN A 284 -6.26 -14.15 17.06
N VAL A 285 -6.38 -14.65 15.82
CA VAL A 285 -6.99 -15.96 15.49
C VAL A 285 -5.94 -16.91 14.86
N PRO A 286 -4.89 -17.29 15.59
CA PRO A 286 -3.77 -18.07 15.06
C PRO A 286 -4.15 -19.49 14.61
N ARG A 287 -5.15 -20.11 15.24
CA ARG A 287 -5.63 -21.45 14.86
C ARG A 287 -6.24 -21.46 13.47
N ASP A 288 -6.95 -20.40 13.12
CA ASP A 288 -7.53 -20.22 11.78
C ASP A 288 -6.43 -20.01 10.75
N ALA A 289 -5.38 -19.25 11.10
CA ALA A 289 -4.21 -19.05 10.25
C ALA A 289 -3.50 -20.37 9.94
N ILE A 290 -3.28 -21.22 10.96
CA ILE A 290 -2.64 -22.54 10.82
C ILE A 290 -3.51 -23.47 9.99
N THR A 291 -4.82 -23.55 10.29
CA THR A 291 -5.77 -24.38 9.55
C THR A 291 -5.79 -23.99 8.08
N GLN A 292 -5.89 -22.69 7.79
CA GLN A 292 -5.85 -22.19 6.43
C GLN A 292 -4.53 -22.52 5.73
N PHE A 293 -3.39 -22.34 6.39
CA PHE A 293 -2.10 -22.65 5.80
C PHE A 293 -1.97 -24.13 5.45
N ASN A 294 -2.38 -25.03 6.34
CA ASN A 294 -2.36 -26.47 6.09
C ASN A 294 -3.23 -26.83 4.88
N SER A 295 -4.48 -26.35 4.85
CA SER A 295 -5.38 -26.55 3.70
C SER A 295 -4.80 -25.99 2.39
N HIS A 296 -4.13 -24.84 2.45
CA HIS A 296 -3.44 -24.26 1.30
C HIS A 296 -2.33 -25.17 0.76
N ILE A 297 -1.47 -25.69 1.64
CA ILE A 297 -0.40 -26.59 1.22
C ILE A 297 -0.97 -27.90 0.68
N GLU A 298 -1.95 -28.50 1.34
CA GLU A 298 -2.58 -29.74 0.87
C GLU A 298 -3.17 -29.59 -0.55
N LEU A 299 -3.80 -28.45 -0.82
CA LEU A 299 -4.41 -28.17 -2.12
C LEU A 299 -3.38 -27.95 -3.26
N TYR A 300 -2.21 -27.39 -2.96
CA TYR A 300 -1.24 -26.96 -3.97
C TYR A 300 0.05 -27.78 -4.03
N LYS A 301 0.35 -28.63 -3.04
CA LYS A 301 1.56 -29.49 -3.03
C LYS A 301 1.60 -30.47 -4.20
N GLY A 302 0.44 -30.95 -4.66
CA GLY A 302 0.34 -31.85 -5.82
C GLY A 302 0.31 -31.12 -7.17
N LYS A 303 0.17 -29.80 -7.17
CA LYS A 303 0.11 -28.99 -8.39
C LYS A 303 1.53 -28.58 -8.79
N THR A 304 2.28 -29.53 -9.32
CA THR A 304 3.69 -29.34 -9.70
C THR A 304 3.85 -28.48 -10.95
N GLY A 305 2.91 -28.57 -11.89
CA GLY A 305 3.04 -27.95 -13.21
C GLY A 305 4.02 -28.75 -14.10
N SER A 306 4.64 -28.06 -15.06
CA SER A 306 5.62 -28.69 -15.96
C SER A 306 6.78 -29.32 -15.19
N ARG A 307 7.16 -30.55 -15.60
CA ARG A 307 8.28 -31.29 -15.03
C ARG A 307 9.61 -30.53 -15.12
N GLU A 308 9.79 -29.76 -16.19
CA GLU A 308 10.98 -28.94 -16.42
C GLU A 308 11.12 -27.80 -15.40
N LEU A 309 10.02 -27.41 -14.74
CA LEU A 309 9.96 -26.33 -13.75
C LEU A 309 9.74 -26.85 -12.32
N LEU A 310 10.04 -28.13 -12.06
CA LEU A 310 9.85 -28.74 -10.74
C LEU A 310 10.65 -28.00 -9.65
N PHE A 311 11.82 -27.46 -9.98
CA PHE A 311 12.60 -26.62 -9.08
C PHE A 311 11.86 -25.33 -8.66
N GLU A 312 11.08 -24.72 -9.56
CA GLU A 312 10.24 -23.56 -9.23
C GLU A 312 9.11 -23.95 -8.29
N HIS A 313 8.53 -25.14 -8.47
CA HIS A 313 7.51 -25.65 -7.55
C HIS A 313 8.06 -25.83 -6.13
N TYR A 314 9.23 -26.44 -5.97
CA TYR A 314 9.87 -26.57 -4.65
C TYR A 314 10.32 -25.22 -4.08
N GLY A 315 10.81 -24.31 -4.92
CA GLY A 315 11.09 -22.92 -4.52
C GLY A 315 9.84 -22.22 -3.98
N TRP A 316 8.70 -22.38 -4.65
CA TRP A 316 7.43 -21.83 -4.18
C TRP A 316 6.99 -22.43 -2.83
N LEU A 317 7.11 -23.75 -2.63
CA LEU A 317 6.79 -24.39 -1.35
C LEU A 317 7.70 -23.89 -0.22
N CYS A 318 9.00 -23.78 -0.48
CA CYS A 318 9.95 -23.19 0.47
C CYS A 318 9.47 -21.82 0.95
N VAL A 319 9.10 -20.93 0.02
CA VAL A 319 8.60 -19.60 0.35
C VAL A 319 7.30 -19.64 1.14
N GLN A 320 6.35 -20.51 0.78
CA GLN A 320 5.09 -20.60 1.55
C GLN A 320 5.36 -20.94 3.02
N TYR A 321 6.21 -21.94 3.26
CA TYR A 321 6.58 -22.34 4.61
C TYR A 321 7.40 -21.27 5.34
N SER A 322 8.46 -20.72 4.74
CA SER A 322 9.30 -19.73 5.41
C SER A 322 8.52 -18.45 5.73
N SER A 323 7.74 -17.93 4.79
CA SER A 323 6.95 -16.71 5.01
C SER A 323 5.81 -16.90 6.01
N PHE A 324 5.21 -18.09 6.12
CA PHE A 324 4.27 -18.38 7.20
C PHE A 324 4.98 -18.47 8.56
N GLY A 325 6.18 -19.06 8.59
CA GLY A 325 7.07 -19.06 9.74
C GLY A 325 7.38 -17.65 10.23
N ASP A 326 7.73 -16.74 9.30
CA ASP A 326 8.00 -15.33 9.61
C ASP A 326 6.77 -14.66 10.25
N LEU A 327 5.59 -14.82 9.64
CA LEU A 327 4.34 -14.27 10.17
C LEU A 327 4.01 -14.77 11.58
N PHE A 328 4.22 -16.06 11.83
CA PHE A 328 3.98 -16.64 13.15
C PHE A 328 5.02 -16.17 14.17
N CYS A 329 6.29 -16.04 13.76
CA CYS A 329 7.35 -15.50 14.60
C CYS A 329 7.06 -14.05 15.00
N ASP A 330 6.63 -13.22 14.06
CA ASP A 330 6.25 -11.84 14.31
C ASP A 330 5.01 -11.74 15.21
N ALA A 331 4.04 -12.65 15.05
CA ALA A 331 2.88 -12.72 15.94
C ALA A 331 3.29 -13.03 17.40
N ILE A 332 4.23 -13.96 17.62
CA ILE A 332 4.76 -14.27 18.95
C ILE A 332 5.50 -13.07 19.54
N LYS A 333 6.37 -12.41 18.77
CA LYS A 333 7.02 -11.16 19.18
C LYS A 333 6.01 -10.05 19.51
N GLY A 334 4.88 -10.05 18.81
CA GLY A 334 3.75 -9.16 19.03
C GLY A 334 2.85 -9.51 20.22
N GLY A 335 3.20 -10.53 21.03
CA GLY A 335 2.50 -10.89 22.25
C GLY A 335 1.58 -12.11 22.14
N LEU A 336 1.57 -12.82 21.00
CA LEU A 336 0.87 -14.10 20.91
C LEU A 336 1.54 -15.14 21.84
N PRO A 337 0.80 -15.84 22.71
CA PRO A 337 1.38 -16.85 23.59
C PRO A 337 2.07 -17.96 22.79
N ALA A 338 3.33 -18.23 23.12
CA ALA A 338 4.07 -19.32 22.50
C ALA A 338 3.52 -20.67 22.98
N LEU A 339 3.23 -21.57 22.05
CA LEU A 339 2.85 -22.95 22.33
C LEU A 339 3.99 -23.88 21.91
N GLN A 340 4.37 -24.82 22.77
CA GLN A 340 5.50 -25.71 22.51
C GLN A 340 5.28 -26.61 21.28
N THR A 341 4.05 -27.01 20.99
CA THR A 341 3.69 -27.86 19.86
C THR A 341 3.33 -27.09 18.59
N GLN A 342 3.18 -25.76 18.69
CA GLN A 342 2.82 -24.89 17.56
C GLN A 342 3.75 -23.68 17.57
N HIS A 343 4.90 -23.84 16.92
CA HIS A 343 5.93 -22.81 16.87
C HIS A 343 6.45 -22.59 15.44
N PRO A 344 7.03 -21.41 15.14
CA PRO A 344 7.54 -21.07 13.81
C PRO A 344 8.60 -22.04 13.26
N GLY A 345 9.39 -22.65 14.16
CA GLY A 345 10.50 -23.54 13.80
C GLY A 345 10.10 -24.73 12.92
N ILE A 346 8.88 -25.27 13.10
CA ILE A 346 8.36 -26.37 12.28
C ILE A 346 8.27 -25.94 10.81
N TYR A 347 7.85 -24.71 10.55
CA TYR A 347 7.71 -24.19 9.19
C TYR A 347 9.06 -23.88 8.55
N TYR A 348 10.03 -23.35 9.32
CA TYR A 348 11.39 -23.17 8.82
C TYR A 348 12.08 -24.49 8.49
N TYR A 349 11.89 -25.52 9.32
CA TYR A 349 12.39 -26.87 9.04
C TYR A 349 11.82 -27.42 7.72
N ARG A 350 10.50 -27.32 7.50
CA ARG A 350 9.86 -27.72 6.23
C ARG A 350 10.38 -26.90 5.04
N ALA A 351 10.61 -25.60 5.20
CA ALA A 351 11.18 -24.75 4.15
C ALA A 351 12.59 -25.22 3.75
N ALA A 352 13.42 -25.62 4.73
CA ALA A 352 14.74 -26.18 4.47
C ALA A 352 14.67 -27.52 3.71
N GLU A 353 13.75 -28.41 4.06
CA GLU A 353 13.51 -29.67 3.33
C GLU A 353 13.17 -29.40 1.85
N PHE A 354 12.32 -28.41 1.56
CA PHE A 354 12.00 -28.04 0.18
C PHE A 354 13.13 -27.31 -0.54
N THR A 355 14.03 -26.64 0.19
CA THR A 355 15.25 -26.06 -0.38
C THR A 355 16.18 -27.17 -0.89
N ALA A 356 16.33 -28.27 -0.14
CA ALA A 356 17.09 -29.44 -0.58
C ALA A 356 16.48 -30.07 -1.84
N LYS A 357 15.16 -30.31 -1.85
CA LYS A 357 14.43 -30.83 -3.02
C LYS A 357 14.54 -29.92 -4.25
N ARG A 358 14.52 -28.60 -4.06
CA ARG A 358 14.76 -27.63 -5.13
C ARG A 358 16.13 -27.82 -5.77
N LYS A 359 17.18 -27.98 -4.95
CA LYS A 359 18.55 -28.22 -5.43
C LYS A 359 18.64 -29.53 -6.22
N GLU A 360 18.05 -30.61 -5.71
CA GLU A 360 17.97 -31.90 -6.40
C GLU A 360 17.28 -31.78 -7.76
N ALA A 361 16.12 -31.11 -7.82
CA ALA A 361 15.39 -30.87 -9.05
C ALA A 361 16.20 -30.04 -10.08
N CYS A 362 16.95 -29.03 -9.63
CA CYS A 362 17.86 -28.28 -10.50
C CYS A 362 18.96 -29.17 -11.08
N ASN A 363 19.54 -30.06 -10.28
CA ASN A 363 20.62 -30.95 -10.73
C ASN A 363 20.12 -31.96 -11.77
N MET A 364 18.89 -32.45 -11.65
CA MET A 364 18.27 -33.36 -12.63
C MET A 364 18.04 -32.72 -14.00
N LEU A 365 18.03 -31.39 -14.10
CA LEU A 365 17.88 -30.64 -15.35
C LEU A 365 19.22 -30.39 -16.06
N ASN A 366 20.35 -30.63 -15.39
CA ASN A 366 21.69 -30.46 -15.96
C ASN A 366 22.19 -31.81 -16.49
N PRO A 367 22.18 -32.07 -17.82
CA PRO A 367 22.62 -33.35 -18.37
C PRO A 367 24.09 -33.70 -18.09
N MET A 368 24.93 -32.73 -17.70
CA MET A 368 26.32 -32.99 -17.30
C MET A 368 26.50 -33.44 -15.84
N ALA A 369 25.50 -33.28 -14.96
CA ALA A 369 25.61 -33.70 -13.55
C ALA A 369 25.45 -35.23 -13.37
N LEU A 370 24.85 -35.91 -14.34
CA LEU A 370 24.70 -37.37 -14.35
C LEU A 370 25.96 -38.11 -14.81
N LEU A 371 26.91 -37.42 -15.44
CA LEU A 371 28.16 -38.02 -15.94
C LEU A 371 29.31 -37.98 -14.93
N SER A 372 29.22 -37.17 -13.87
CA SER A 372 30.26 -37.08 -12.83
C SER A 372 30.09 -38.09 -11.68
N HIS A 373 29.10 -38.98 -11.75
CA HIS A 373 28.89 -40.06 -10.76
C HIS A 373 29.26 -41.45 -11.30
N HIS A 374 29.87 -41.52 -12.49
CA HIS A 374 30.38 -42.75 -13.10
C HIS A 374 31.86 -42.67 -13.51
N GLN A 375 32.70 -41.98 -12.71
CA GLN A 375 34.15 -42.14 -12.75
C GLN A 375 34.72 -42.42 -11.37
#